data_AF-A0AAN8M7B7-F1
#
_entry.id   AF-A0AAN8M7B7-F1
#
_cell.length_a   1.000
_cell.length_b   1.000
_cell.length_c   1.000
_cell.angle_alpha   90.00
_cell.angle_beta   90.00
_cell.angle_gamma   90.00
#
_symmetry.space_group_name_H-M   'P 1'
#
loop_
_entity.id
_entity.type
_entity.pdbx_description
1 polymer ?
#
loop_
_entity_poly.entity_id
_entity_poly.type
_entity_poly.pdbx_seq_one_letter_code
_entity_poly.pdbx_strand_id
1 'polypeptide(L)'
;MHWVVYQHKSFNEVLDTIRAFLSEFRSEAVLIRAKPDLFDKENVEELVGKMISDDKDVWVKSDMPTMAEARGKVIFIQKSSFKLGIPLLDTDSKGDYEVTHIADKENKIVKHLTQASGDCGVDDIVLSYSSGTGIGTLLGMFPTPKKVAEKINPWLDQYLRQFSSDHTRACFGVIAMDFPGIDLIQTVIKLNDW
;
A
#
# COMPACT_ATOMS: atom_id res chain seq x y z
N MET A 1 10.37 11.94 2.47
CA MET A 1 10.45 12.24 3.92
C MET A 1 9.76 11.13 4.69
N HIS A 2 10.16 10.88 5.92
CA HIS A 2 9.37 10.17 6.92
C HIS A 2 9.15 11.14 8.07
N TRP A 3 8.05 11.90 8.02
CA TRP A 3 7.85 13.08 8.87
C TRP A 3 8.97 14.09 8.66
N VAL A 4 9.80 14.37 9.67
CA VAL A 4 10.90 15.34 9.56
C VAL A 4 12.17 14.73 8.98
N VAL A 5 12.20 13.41 8.76
CA VAL A 5 13.43 12.70 8.37
C VAL A 5 13.52 12.61 6.84
N TYR A 6 14.58 13.19 6.28
CA TYR A 6 14.92 13.00 4.87
C TYR A 6 15.42 11.58 4.62
N GLN A 7 14.87 10.91 3.59
CA GLN A 7 15.18 9.50 3.28
C GLN A 7 16.27 9.35 2.20
N HIS A 8 17.05 10.39 1.93
CA HIS A 8 18.18 10.37 0.99
C HIS A 8 17.85 9.91 -0.44
N LYS A 9 16.60 10.12 -0.86
CA LYS A 9 16.13 9.88 -2.23
C LYS A 9 15.19 10.99 -2.68
N SER A 10 15.34 11.40 -3.93
CA SER A 10 14.41 12.28 -4.63
C SER A 10 13.25 11.49 -5.24
N PHE A 11 12.15 12.18 -5.56
CA PHE A 11 11.01 11.54 -6.23
C PHE A 11 11.35 11.09 -7.66
N ASN A 12 12.19 11.84 -8.38
CA ASN A 12 12.67 11.46 -9.72
C ASN A 12 13.42 10.13 -9.70
N GLU A 13 14.36 9.94 -8.75
CA GLU A 13 15.10 8.68 -8.63
C GLU A 13 14.17 7.49 -8.35
N VAL A 14 13.07 7.71 -7.62
CA VAL A 14 12.04 6.68 -7.39
C VAL A 14 11.33 6.35 -8.70
N LEU A 15 10.88 7.36 -9.46
CA LEU A 15 10.25 7.14 -10.76
C LEU A 15 11.18 6.44 -11.75
N ASP A 16 12.45 6.82 -11.82
CA ASP A 16 13.42 6.22 -12.72
C ASP A 16 13.70 4.75 -12.36
N THR A 17 13.76 4.44 -11.06
CA THR A 17 13.88 3.04 -10.59
C THR A 17 12.67 2.21 -11.05
N ILE A 18 11.46 2.75 -10.90
CA ILE A 18 10.23 2.06 -11.29
C ILE A 18 10.14 1.91 -12.81
N ARG A 19 10.51 2.94 -13.58
CA ARG A 19 10.58 2.87 -15.04
C ARG A 19 11.56 1.80 -15.50
N ALA A 20 12.73 1.69 -14.86
CA ALA A 20 13.69 0.62 -15.16
C ALA A 20 13.09 -0.76 -14.90
N PHE A 21 12.44 -0.96 -13.74
CA PHE A 21 11.74 -2.21 -13.42
C PHE A 21 10.65 -2.56 -14.45
N LEU A 22 9.74 -1.62 -14.75
CA LEU A 22 8.69 -1.80 -15.74
C LEU A 22 9.26 -1.98 -17.16
N SER A 23 10.50 -1.53 -17.39
CA SER A 23 11.17 -1.73 -18.68
C SER A 23 11.59 -3.17 -18.94
N GLU A 24 11.97 -3.87 -17.87
CA GLU A 24 12.35 -5.28 -17.85
C GLU A 24 11.12 -6.18 -17.71
N PHE A 25 10.18 -5.81 -16.84
CA PHE A 25 8.98 -6.59 -16.53
C PHE A 25 7.71 -5.91 -17.06
N ARG A 26 7.55 -5.92 -18.40
CA ARG A 26 6.48 -5.21 -19.12
C ARG A 26 5.05 -5.70 -18.81
N SER A 27 4.90 -6.88 -18.20
CA SER A 27 3.62 -7.44 -17.74
C SER A 27 3.14 -6.86 -16.41
N GLU A 28 4.00 -6.12 -15.71
CA GLU A 28 3.71 -5.61 -14.38
C GLU A 28 3.15 -4.20 -14.45
N ALA A 29 2.49 -3.78 -13.37
CA ALA A 29 2.09 -2.40 -13.13
C ALA A 29 2.51 -2.02 -11.71
N VAL A 30 2.85 -0.76 -11.49
CA VAL A 30 3.28 -0.28 -10.17
C VAL A 30 2.37 0.84 -9.70
N LEU A 31 1.70 0.60 -8.58
CA LEU A 31 0.90 1.59 -7.88
C LEU A 31 1.80 2.54 -7.08
N ILE A 32 1.63 3.86 -7.25
CA ILE A 32 2.33 4.89 -6.48
C ILE A 32 1.33 5.77 -5.76
N ARG A 33 1.36 5.71 -4.43
CA ARG A 33 0.67 6.69 -3.59
C ARG A 33 1.62 7.82 -3.20
N ALA A 34 1.47 8.97 -3.85
CA ALA A 34 2.17 10.19 -3.47
C ALA A 34 1.41 10.89 -2.32
N LYS A 35 2.10 11.12 -1.19
CA LYS A 35 1.56 11.85 -0.04
C LYS A 35 2.40 13.10 0.19
N PRO A 36 1.89 14.30 -0.11
CA PRO A 36 2.55 15.55 0.24
C PRO A 36 2.75 15.64 1.76
N ASP A 37 3.98 15.90 2.21
CA ASP A 37 4.34 15.99 3.62
C ASP A 37 4.69 17.43 4.01
N LEU A 38 4.26 17.86 5.21
CA LEU A 38 4.49 19.12 5.94
C LEU A 38 4.48 20.49 5.21
N PHE A 39 5.19 20.68 4.10
CA PHE A 39 5.37 21.98 3.42
C PHE A 39 4.99 21.90 1.92
N ASP A 40 4.47 23.00 1.36
CA ASP A 40 4.10 23.16 -0.06
C ASP A 40 3.17 22.09 -0.66
N LYS A 41 2.21 21.59 0.13
CA LYS A 41 1.24 20.56 -0.28
C LYS A 41 0.45 20.91 -1.55
N GLU A 42 0.25 22.20 -1.80
CA GLU A 42 -0.50 22.73 -2.95
C GLU A 42 0.30 22.61 -4.25
N ASN A 43 1.63 22.64 -4.20
CA ASN A 43 2.49 22.62 -5.38
C ASN A 43 2.94 21.21 -5.78
N VAL A 44 2.84 20.22 -4.87
CA VAL A 44 3.34 18.86 -5.14
C VAL A 44 2.63 18.23 -6.34
N GLU A 45 1.32 18.37 -6.46
CA GLU A 45 0.58 17.83 -7.61
C GLU A 45 1.04 18.45 -8.92
N GLU A 46 1.17 19.78 -8.97
CA GLU A 46 1.62 20.49 -10.17
C GLU A 46 3.05 20.09 -10.56
N LEU A 47 3.95 19.98 -9.58
CA LEU A 47 5.34 19.56 -9.81
C LEU A 47 5.41 18.13 -10.35
N VAL A 48 4.66 17.19 -9.76
CA VAL A 48 4.58 15.82 -10.25
C VAL A 48 3.97 15.80 -11.65
N GLY A 49 2.90 16.56 -11.89
CA GLY A 49 2.24 16.70 -13.19
C GLY A 49 3.20 17.17 -14.28
N LYS A 50 4.08 18.14 -13.99
CA LYS A 50 5.14 18.59 -14.92
C LYS A 50 6.21 17.53 -15.16
N MET A 51 6.54 16.69 -14.17
CA MET A 51 7.54 15.63 -14.32
C MET A 51 7.06 14.47 -15.20
N ILE A 52 5.75 14.24 -15.24
CA ILE A 52 5.12 13.16 -15.99
C ILE A 52 4.35 13.66 -17.21
N SER A 53 4.40 14.97 -17.51
CA SER A 53 3.69 15.52 -18.66
C SER A 53 4.22 14.84 -19.92
N ASP A 54 3.30 14.29 -20.72
CA ASP A 54 3.55 13.50 -21.93
C ASP A 54 4.07 12.07 -21.73
N ASP A 55 4.20 11.59 -20.48
CA ASP A 55 4.57 10.20 -20.19
C ASP A 55 3.36 9.27 -20.38
N LYS A 56 3.33 8.58 -21.54
CA LYS A 56 2.28 7.61 -21.88
C LYS A 56 2.30 6.37 -21.00
N ASP A 57 3.40 6.13 -20.26
CA ASP A 57 3.56 5.00 -19.35
C ASP A 57 3.16 5.36 -17.92
N VAL A 58 2.37 6.42 -17.76
CA VAL A 58 1.77 6.84 -16.50
C VAL A 58 0.25 6.92 -16.61
N TRP A 59 -0.45 6.34 -15.65
CA TRP A 59 -1.90 6.46 -15.48
C TRP A 59 -2.24 7.50 -14.41
N VAL A 60 -2.87 8.59 -14.84
CA VAL A 60 -3.30 9.71 -13.98
C VAL A 60 -4.82 9.90 -13.96
N LYS A 61 -5.58 9.07 -14.68
CA LYS A 61 -7.03 9.18 -14.71
C LYS A 61 -7.64 8.58 -13.45
N SER A 62 -8.83 9.06 -13.09
CA SER A 62 -9.57 8.60 -11.91
C SER A 62 -10.31 7.29 -12.11
N ASP A 63 -10.54 6.86 -13.35
CA ASP A 63 -11.16 5.57 -13.64
C ASP A 63 -10.20 4.41 -13.42
N MET A 64 -10.75 3.28 -12.97
CA MET A 64 -10.02 2.04 -12.76
C MET A 64 -9.58 1.45 -14.11
N PRO A 65 -8.27 1.35 -14.41
CA PRO A 65 -7.80 0.77 -15.65
C PRO A 65 -8.02 -0.74 -15.67
N THR A 66 -8.25 -1.28 -16.86
CA THR A 66 -8.11 -2.73 -17.06
C THR A 66 -6.65 -3.15 -16.97
N MET A 67 -6.37 -4.43 -16.71
CA MET A 67 -4.99 -4.94 -16.76
C MET A 67 -4.33 -4.77 -18.13
N ALA A 68 -5.10 -4.70 -19.22
CA ALA A 68 -4.55 -4.43 -20.55
C ALA A 68 -4.00 -3.00 -20.66
N GLU A 69 -4.63 -2.03 -19.99
CA GLU A 69 -4.22 -0.63 -19.96
C GLU A 69 -3.12 -0.36 -18.91
N ALA A 70 -3.18 -1.06 -17.78
CA ALA A 70 -2.27 -0.91 -16.64
C ALA A 70 -0.85 -1.43 -16.90
N ARG A 71 -0.70 -2.49 -17.70
CA ARG A 71 0.58 -3.16 -17.95
C ARG A 71 1.65 -2.21 -18.49
N GLY A 72 2.83 -2.28 -17.89
CA GLY A 72 3.98 -1.44 -18.20
C GLY A 72 3.86 -0.01 -17.66
N LYS A 73 2.86 0.30 -16.82
CA LYS A 73 2.59 1.66 -16.34
C LYS A 73 2.81 1.86 -14.86
N VAL A 74 3.18 3.08 -14.54
CA VAL A 74 3.05 3.66 -13.20
C VAL A 74 1.61 4.15 -13.04
N ILE A 75 0.93 3.71 -12.00
CA ILE A 75 -0.44 4.13 -11.71
C ILE A 75 -0.44 4.96 -10.44
N PHE A 76 -0.84 6.22 -10.54
CA PHE A 76 -0.96 7.06 -9.37
C PHE A 76 -2.21 6.72 -8.56
N ILE A 77 -2.12 6.91 -7.24
CA ILE A 77 -3.22 6.77 -6.29
C ILE A 77 -3.40 8.10 -5.57
N GLN A 78 -4.64 8.57 -5.52
CA GLN A 78 -4.99 9.81 -4.84
C GLN A 78 -4.83 9.69 -3.32
N LYS A 79 -4.34 10.76 -2.68
CA LYS A 79 -4.34 10.89 -1.22
C LYS A 79 -4.26 12.35 -0.79
N SER A 80 -5.14 12.75 0.12
CA SER A 80 -5.18 14.12 0.66
C SER A 80 -5.34 15.15 -0.48
N SER A 81 -4.41 16.10 -0.62
CA SER A 81 -4.42 17.11 -1.68
C SER A 81 -3.92 16.58 -3.03
N PHE A 82 -3.35 15.38 -3.12
CA PHE A 82 -2.89 14.78 -4.37
C PHE A 82 -4.04 14.02 -5.04
N LYS A 83 -4.43 14.43 -6.25
CA LYS A 83 -5.62 14.01 -7.00
C LYS A 83 -5.33 13.33 -8.35
N LEU A 84 -4.07 13.16 -8.74
CA LEU A 84 -3.73 12.38 -9.93
C LEU A 84 -3.93 10.88 -9.66
N GLY A 85 -4.53 10.19 -10.63
CA GLY A 85 -4.73 8.75 -10.62
C GLY A 85 -6.02 8.29 -9.94
N ILE A 86 -6.05 7.04 -9.50
CA ILE A 86 -7.27 6.36 -9.02
C ILE A 86 -7.58 6.78 -7.57
N PRO A 87 -8.83 7.05 -7.22
CA PRO A 87 -9.18 7.35 -5.84
C PRO A 87 -8.93 6.16 -4.90
N LEU A 88 -8.74 6.48 -3.61
CA LEU A 88 -8.29 5.53 -2.60
C LEU A 88 -9.32 5.46 -1.47
N LEU A 89 -9.80 4.25 -1.21
CA LEU A 89 -10.53 3.91 0.00
C LEU A 89 -9.55 3.36 1.04
N ASP A 90 -9.34 4.13 2.11
CA ASP A 90 -8.46 3.74 3.21
C ASP A 90 -9.30 3.07 4.30
N THR A 91 -9.06 1.79 4.58
CA THR A 91 -9.81 1.06 5.62
C THR A 91 -9.34 1.42 7.03
N ASP A 92 -8.12 1.96 7.17
CA ASP A 92 -7.57 2.33 8.47
C ASP A 92 -8.15 3.67 8.96
N SER A 93 -8.54 3.70 10.23
CA SER A 93 -8.92 4.91 10.93
C SER A 93 -7.72 5.57 11.63
N LYS A 94 -7.86 6.85 12.00
CA LYS A 94 -6.83 7.58 12.74
C LYS A 94 -6.47 6.82 14.04
N GLY A 95 -5.20 6.42 14.16
CA GLY A 95 -4.67 5.70 15.33
C GLY A 95 -4.61 4.18 15.15
N ASP A 96 -5.06 3.60 14.03
CA ASP A 96 -4.99 2.15 13.82
C ASP A 96 -3.58 1.60 13.58
N TYR A 97 -2.64 2.49 13.31
CA TYR A 97 -1.21 2.17 13.28
C TYR A 97 -0.60 2.07 14.69
N GLU A 98 -1.29 2.53 15.73
CA GLU A 98 -0.79 2.51 17.10
C GLU A 98 -1.08 1.15 17.76
N VAL A 99 -0.03 0.50 18.25
CA VAL A 99 -0.07 -0.86 18.77
C VAL A 99 0.25 -0.86 20.26
N THR A 100 -0.75 -1.21 21.07
CA THR A 100 -0.60 -1.49 22.51
C THR A 100 -0.43 -2.99 22.73
N HIS A 101 -1.29 -3.81 22.11
CA HIS A 101 -1.22 -5.27 22.11
C HIS A 101 -1.26 -5.80 20.68
N ILE A 102 -0.50 -6.87 20.44
CA ILE A 102 -0.44 -7.53 19.12
C ILE A 102 -1.83 -8.06 18.73
N ALA A 103 -2.54 -8.73 19.64
CA ALA A 103 -3.87 -9.27 19.38
C ALA A 103 -4.89 -8.18 18.97
N ASP A 104 -4.80 -6.97 19.52
CA ASP A 104 -5.66 -5.86 19.12
C ASP A 104 -5.37 -5.44 17.67
N LYS A 105 -4.09 -5.44 17.27
CA LYS A 105 -3.70 -5.16 15.88
C LYS A 105 -4.12 -6.27 14.93
N GLU A 106 -3.98 -7.54 15.32
CA GLU A 106 -4.48 -8.70 14.57
C GLU A 106 -5.99 -8.55 14.28
N ASN A 107 -6.79 -8.25 15.32
CA ASN A 107 -8.23 -8.04 15.17
C ASN A 107 -8.57 -6.87 14.24
N LYS A 108 -7.82 -5.76 14.30
CA LYS A 108 -7.98 -4.63 13.38
C LYS A 108 -7.67 -5.03 11.93
N ILE A 109 -6.58 -5.78 11.72
CA ILE A 109 -6.23 -6.28 10.39
C ILE A 109 -7.35 -7.16 9.83
N VAL A 110 -7.88 -8.11 10.61
CA VAL A 110 -9.02 -8.95 10.19
C VAL A 110 -10.22 -8.10 9.79
N LYS A 111 -10.58 -7.11 10.62
CA LYS A 111 -11.68 -6.18 10.33
C LYS A 111 -11.46 -5.44 9.00
N HIS A 112 -10.27 -4.91 8.78
CA HIS A 112 -9.93 -4.13 7.59
C HIS A 112 -9.89 -4.99 6.32
N LEU A 113 -9.33 -6.20 6.39
CA LEU A 113 -9.37 -7.15 5.27
C LEU A 113 -10.79 -7.61 4.95
N THR A 114 -11.63 -7.78 5.96
CA THR A 114 -13.06 -8.12 5.77
C THR A 114 -13.80 -6.97 5.09
N GLN A 115 -13.54 -5.73 5.51
CA GLN A 115 -14.10 -4.55 4.85
C GLN A 115 -13.63 -4.47 3.39
N ALA A 116 -12.32 -4.63 3.13
CA ALA A 116 -11.77 -4.62 1.78
C ALA A 116 -12.40 -5.70 0.88
N SER A 117 -12.65 -6.88 1.44
CA SER A 117 -13.37 -7.94 0.73
C SER A 117 -14.84 -7.60 0.43
N GLY A 118 -15.50 -6.83 1.30
CA GLY A 118 -16.85 -6.32 1.07
C GLY A 118 -16.91 -5.24 -0.01
N ASP A 119 -15.84 -4.44 -0.11
CA ASP A 119 -15.67 -3.36 -1.09
C ASP A 119 -15.01 -3.87 -2.40
N CYS A 120 -14.99 -5.18 -2.64
CA CYS A 120 -14.42 -5.73 -3.86
C CYS A 120 -15.21 -5.30 -5.10
N GLY A 121 -14.51 -4.76 -6.11
CA GLY A 121 -15.11 -4.36 -7.38
C GLY A 121 -15.69 -2.95 -7.39
N VAL A 122 -15.47 -2.16 -6.33
CA VAL A 122 -15.67 -0.70 -6.39
C VAL A 122 -14.62 -0.06 -7.31
N ASP A 123 -14.92 1.14 -7.81
CA ASP A 123 -14.04 1.91 -8.70
C ASP A 123 -12.91 2.67 -7.96
N ASP A 124 -12.53 2.19 -6.76
CA ASP A 124 -11.49 2.75 -5.90
C ASP A 124 -10.43 1.69 -5.57
N ILE A 125 -9.19 2.12 -5.34
CA ILE A 125 -8.18 1.26 -4.72
C ILE A 125 -8.50 1.14 -3.24
N VAL A 126 -8.80 -0.06 -2.76
CA VAL A 126 -8.99 -0.32 -1.32
C VAL A 126 -7.66 -0.68 -0.68
N LEU A 127 -7.29 0.01 0.40
CA LEU A 127 -6.01 -0.12 1.08
C LEU A 127 -6.17 -0.44 2.56
N SER A 128 -5.54 -1.52 3.00
CA SER A 128 -5.42 -1.92 4.41
C SER A 128 -3.96 -2.01 4.84
N TYR A 129 -3.70 -1.91 6.15
CA TYR A 129 -2.34 -1.92 6.70
C TYR A 129 -2.15 -2.99 7.77
N SER A 130 -1.14 -3.84 7.56
CA SER A 130 -0.61 -4.69 8.64
C SER A 130 0.48 -3.98 9.46
N SER A 131 1.08 -2.92 8.90
CA SER A 131 2.08 -2.10 9.60
C SER A 131 1.53 -1.45 10.86
N GLY A 132 2.42 -1.20 11.83
CA GLY A 132 2.08 -0.48 13.04
C GLY A 132 3.31 -0.16 13.88
N THR A 133 3.18 0.78 14.80
CA THR A 133 4.22 1.15 15.77
C THR A 133 3.68 1.07 17.18
N GLY A 134 4.53 0.67 18.11
CA GLY A 134 4.22 0.70 19.52
C GLY A 134 3.97 2.10 20.04
N ILE A 135 2.84 2.29 20.71
CA ILE A 135 2.66 3.39 21.65
C ILE A 135 2.87 2.83 23.05
N GLY A 136 3.64 3.52 23.87
CA GLY A 136 4.24 2.96 25.08
C GLY A 136 3.21 2.35 26.01
N THR A 137 3.56 1.23 26.63
CA THR A 137 2.80 0.69 27.75
C THR A 137 3.19 1.40 29.04
N LEU A 138 2.38 1.24 30.11
CA LEU A 138 2.67 1.74 31.46
C LEU A 138 4.06 1.31 32.00
N LEU A 139 4.70 0.33 31.36
CA LEU A 139 6.01 -0.25 31.70
C LEU A 139 7.17 0.22 30.77
N GLY A 140 6.92 1.17 29.85
CA GLY A 140 7.99 1.92 29.17
C GLY A 140 8.67 1.27 27.96
N MET A 141 8.16 0.14 27.43
CA MET A 141 8.70 -0.45 26.19
C MET A 141 7.79 -0.18 24.99
N PHE A 142 8.31 0.55 24.00
CA PHE A 142 7.65 0.83 22.72
C PHE A 142 8.13 -0.20 21.68
N PRO A 143 7.29 -1.16 21.22
CA PRO A 143 7.70 -2.01 20.12
C PRO A 143 7.93 -1.16 18.86
N THR A 144 9.12 -1.24 18.27
CA THR A 144 9.41 -0.58 16.99
C THR A 144 8.57 -1.20 15.87
N PRO A 145 8.38 -0.52 14.72
CA PRO A 145 7.69 -1.11 13.57
C PRO A 145 8.25 -2.49 13.17
N LYS A 146 9.57 -2.65 13.24
CA LYS A 146 10.22 -3.95 13.05
C LYS A 146 9.75 -5.02 14.05
N LYS A 147 9.71 -4.70 15.35
CA LYS A 147 9.24 -5.66 16.38
C LYS A 147 7.75 -6.00 16.23
N VAL A 148 6.93 -5.06 15.76
CA VAL A 148 5.52 -5.32 15.42
C VAL A 148 5.45 -6.26 14.22
N ALA A 149 6.18 -5.97 13.14
CA ALA A 149 6.24 -6.80 11.93
C ALA A 149 6.74 -8.24 12.19
N GLU A 150 7.72 -8.42 13.08
CA GLU A 150 8.21 -9.73 13.53
C GLU A 150 7.12 -10.62 14.16
N LYS A 151 6.02 -10.02 14.65
CA LYS A 151 4.86 -10.74 15.18
C LYS A 151 3.71 -10.81 14.18
N ILE A 152 3.40 -9.69 13.53
CA ILE A 152 2.25 -9.57 12.63
C ILE A 152 2.48 -10.34 11.32
N ASN A 153 3.67 -10.31 10.72
CA ASN A 153 3.88 -10.91 9.39
C ASN A 153 3.71 -12.45 9.40
N PRO A 154 4.27 -13.21 10.36
CA PRO A 154 4.02 -14.66 10.44
C PRO A 154 2.54 -15.00 10.69
N TRP A 155 1.87 -14.26 11.56
CA TRP A 155 0.44 -14.43 11.82
C TRP A 155 -0.40 -14.13 10.57
N LEU A 156 -0.09 -13.03 9.87
CA LEU A 156 -0.80 -12.64 8.65
C LEU A 156 -0.62 -13.67 7.54
N ASP A 157 0.59 -14.23 7.39
CA ASP A 157 0.84 -15.32 6.43
C ASP A 157 -0.06 -16.53 6.74
N GLN A 158 -0.12 -16.95 8.00
CA GLN A 158 -0.98 -18.06 8.42
C GLN A 158 -2.47 -17.75 8.21
N TYR A 159 -2.90 -16.50 8.46
CA TYR A 159 -4.27 -16.06 8.24
C TYR A 159 -4.65 -16.12 6.75
N LEU A 160 -3.81 -15.54 5.88
CA LEU A 160 -4.08 -15.46 4.45
C LEU A 160 -4.05 -16.83 3.75
N ARG A 161 -3.19 -17.75 4.18
CA ARG A 161 -3.13 -19.12 3.61
C ARG A 161 -4.44 -19.90 3.71
N GLN A 162 -5.29 -19.57 4.67
CA GLN A 162 -6.62 -20.21 4.83
C GLN A 162 -7.53 -19.91 3.65
N PHE A 163 -7.34 -18.78 2.97
CA PHE A 163 -8.14 -18.41 1.79
C PHE A 163 -7.62 -19.05 0.51
N SER A 164 -6.31 -19.32 0.42
CA SER A 164 -5.71 -20.06 -0.69
C SER A 164 -6.10 -21.54 -0.68
N SER A 165 -6.20 -22.18 0.50
CA SER A 165 -6.54 -23.61 0.61
C SER A 165 -8.00 -23.89 0.25
N ASP A 166 -8.89 -22.96 0.60
CA ASP A 166 -10.33 -23.21 0.58
C ASP A 166 -10.99 -22.77 -0.74
N HIS A 167 -10.19 -22.37 -1.74
CA HIS A 167 -10.64 -21.81 -3.04
C HIS A 167 -11.67 -20.67 -2.88
N THR A 168 -11.69 -20.03 -1.71
CA THR A 168 -12.58 -18.90 -1.44
C THR A 168 -11.95 -17.69 -2.08
N ARG A 169 -12.66 -17.07 -3.04
CA ARG A 169 -12.17 -15.86 -3.72
C ARG A 169 -11.94 -14.75 -2.71
N ALA A 170 -10.69 -14.53 -2.34
CA ALA A 170 -10.27 -13.48 -1.44
C ALA A 170 -9.99 -12.22 -2.26
N CYS A 171 -10.62 -11.10 -1.90
CA CYS A 171 -10.43 -9.82 -2.58
C CYS A 171 -10.03 -8.75 -1.57
N PHE A 172 -8.77 -8.79 -1.13
CA PHE A 172 -8.32 -7.93 -0.02
C PHE A 172 -7.80 -6.55 -0.45
N GLY A 173 -7.88 -6.21 -1.74
CA GLY A 173 -7.30 -4.99 -2.28
C GLY A 173 -5.78 -4.94 -2.07
N VAL A 174 -5.26 -3.76 -1.70
CA VAL A 174 -3.85 -3.55 -1.40
C VAL A 174 -3.59 -3.75 0.10
N ILE A 175 -2.62 -4.59 0.44
CA ILE A 175 -2.16 -4.80 1.81
C ILE A 175 -0.78 -4.16 1.98
N ALA A 176 -0.70 -3.00 2.65
CA ALA A 176 0.55 -2.34 2.98
C ALA A 176 1.17 -2.94 4.25
N MET A 177 2.47 -3.27 4.19
CA MET A 177 3.18 -4.02 5.22
C MET A 177 4.54 -3.40 5.54
N ASP A 178 4.99 -3.54 6.78
CA ASP A 178 6.37 -3.25 7.17
C ASP A 178 7.19 -4.55 7.14
N PHE A 179 8.39 -4.50 6.55
CA PHE A 179 9.34 -5.61 6.46
C PHE A 179 8.74 -6.96 6.00
N PRO A 180 7.92 -7.01 4.92
CA PRO A 180 7.35 -8.28 4.46
C PRO A 180 8.46 -9.24 4.00
N GLY A 181 8.39 -10.49 4.44
CA GLY A 181 9.25 -11.58 3.96
C GLY A 181 8.76 -12.16 2.64
N ILE A 182 9.64 -12.85 1.91
CA ILE A 182 9.33 -13.45 0.61
C ILE A 182 8.12 -14.39 0.70
N ASP A 183 8.03 -15.22 1.74
CA ASP A 183 6.93 -16.18 1.89
C ASP A 183 5.56 -15.50 1.99
N LEU A 184 5.45 -14.42 2.77
CA LEU A 184 4.22 -13.64 2.90
C LEU A 184 3.86 -12.94 1.58
N ILE A 185 4.85 -12.39 0.87
CA ILE A 185 4.63 -11.78 -0.45
C ILE A 185 4.08 -12.83 -1.42
N GLN A 186 4.66 -14.04 -1.43
CA GLN A 186 4.20 -15.14 -2.27
C GLN A 186 2.79 -15.62 -1.90
N THR A 187 2.44 -15.65 -0.61
CA THR A 187 1.08 -15.94 -0.17
C THR A 187 0.09 -14.92 -0.72
N VAL A 188 0.40 -13.62 -0.63
CA VAL A 188 -0.48 -12.55 -1.16
C VAL A 188 -0.67 -12.68 -2.68
N ILE A 189 0.40 -12.99 -3.43
CA ILE A 189 0.32 -13.20 -4.88
C ILE A 189 -0.64 -14.36 -5.20
N LYS A 190 -0.44 -15.52 -4.55
CA LYS A 190 -1.19 -16.77 -4.78
C LYS A 190 -2.68 -16.67 -4.43
N LEU A 191 -3.11 -15.66 -3.69
CA LEU A 191 -4.54 -15.42 -3.48
C LEU A 191 -5.28 -15.06 -4.77
N ASN A 192 -4.56 -14.65 -5.82
CA ASN A 192 -5.11 -14.28 -7.12
C ASN A 192 -4.98 -15.41 -8.18
N ASP A 193 -4.39 -16.55 -7.81
CA ASP A 193 -4.24 -17.71 -8.68
C ASP A 193 -5.52 -18.55 -8.61
N TRP A 194 -6.50 -18.23 -9.46
CA TRP A 194 -7.75 -18.98 -9.66
C TRP A 194 -7.88 -19.56 -11.06
#